data_AF-A0AAV2D1T8-F1
#
_entry.id   AF-A0AAV2D1T8-F1
#
_cell.length_a   1.000
_cell.length_b   1.000
_cell.length_c   1.000
_cell.angle_alpha   90.00
_cell.angle_beta   90.00
_cell.angle_gamma   90.00
#
_symmetry.space_group_name_H-M   'P 1'
#
loop_
_entity.id
_entity.type
_entity.pdbx_description
1 polymer ?
#
loop_
_entity_poly.entity_id
_entity_poly.type
_entity_poly.pdbx_seq_one_letter_code
_entity_poly.pdbx_strand_id
1 'polypeptide(L)'
;MMTMSRRNHQLVMTTIMIIITVVLMAGSLMMISDARIINIKNKIGSKKALIVHCEYVDGDLGALAVSSGDVYRWEFEGDFRQWPPAVFWCHLALGDGRLSFLAYIEQQCAAGDAVMRYDVNETGLYGLELYNTYKGYVLLRAWNRAQLP
;
A
#
# COMPACT_ATOMS: atom_id res chain seq x y z
N MET A 1 39.30 33.09 31.88
CA MET A 1 37.91 32.62 31.74
C MET A 1 37.11 33.73 31.06
N MET A 2 36.94 33.69 29.74
CA MET A 2 36.27 34.76 28.98
C MET A 2 34.74 34.59 29.07
N THR A 3 34.07 35.53 29.70
CA THR A 3 32.60 35.61 29.76
C THR A 3 32.06 36.25 28.47
N MET A 4 31.22 35.52 27.75
CA MET A 4 30.53 36.03 26.55
C MET A 4 29.65 37.25 26.89
N SER A 5 29.70 38.30 26.05
CA SER A 5 28.86 39.50 26.17
C SER A 5 27.37 39.18 25.97
N ARG A 6 26.47 39.88 26.67
CA ARG A 6 25.00 39.72 26.56
C ARG A 6 24.48 39.81 25.12
N ARG A 7 25.09 40.65 24.28
CA ARG A 7 24.77 40.74 22.84
C ARG A 7 25.15 39.47 22.08
N ASN A 8 26.31 38.89 22.38
CA ASN A 8 26.75 37.64 21.75
C ASN A 8 25.88 36.46 22.20
N HIS A 9 25.44 36.45 23.47
CA HIS A 9 24.51 35.44 23.97
C HIS A 9 23.13 35.56 23.30
N GLN A 10 22.61 36.78 23.12
CA GLN A 10 21.36 36.98 22.38
C GLN A 10 21.46 36.52 20.92
N LEU A 11 22.55 36.84 20.23
CA LEU A 11 22.79 36.40 18.85
C LEU A 11 22.90 34.87 18.74
N VAL A 12 23.55 34.20 19.69
CA VAL A 12 23.65 32.73 19.69
C VAL A 12 22.29 32.08 19.96
N MET A 13 21.48 32.63 20.86
CA MET A 13 20.16 32.09 21.13
C MET A 13 19.19 32.29 19.96
N THR A 14 19.24 33.45 19.28
CA THR A 14 18.39 33.68 18.11
C THR A 14 18.79 32.79 16.93
N THR A 15 20.08 32.55 16.70
CA THR A 15 20.53 31.64 15.64
C THR A 15 20.10 30.20 15.92
N ILE A 16 20.22 29.73 17.16
CA ILE A 16 19.74 28.38 17.57
C ILE A 16 18.23 28.25 17.32
N MET A 17 17.43 29.25 17.73
CA MET A 17 15.98 29.21 17.51
C MET A 17 15.61 29.21 16.03
N ILE A 18 16.32 29.97 15.19
CA ILE A 18 16.12 29.96 13.73
C ILE A 18 16.44 28.57 13.16
N ILE A 19 17.57 27.97 13.55
CA ILE A 19 17.97 26.63 13.09
C ILE A 19 16.91 25.60 13.49
N ILE A 20 16.46 25.58 14.75
CA ILE A 20 15.40 24.67 15.22
C ILE A 20 14.12 24.87 14.41
N THR A 21 13.72 26.13 14.19
CA THR A 21 12.50 26.45 13.43
C THR A 21 12.61 25.96 11.97
N VAL A 22 13.75 26.18 11.31
CA VAL A 22 13.99 25.72 9.93
C VAL A 22 13.97 24.18 9.86
N VAL A 23 14.55 23.48 10.84
CA VAL A 23 14.53 22.01 10.92
C VAL A 23 13.10 21.49 11.10
N LEU A 24 12.30 22.12 11.98
CA LEU A 24 10.90 21.74 12.18
C LEU A 24 10.05 21.98 10.92
N MET A 25 10.24 23.13 10.23
CA MET A 25 9.54 23.43 8.98
C MET A 25 9.93 22.48 7.84
N ALA A 26 11.21 22.12 7.73
CA ALA A 26 11.68 21.13 6.74
C ALA A 26 11.06 19.75 6.98
N GLY A 27 10.91 19.33 8.25
CA GLY A 27 10.21 18.09 8.62
C GLY A 27 8.73 18.09 8.22
N SER A 28 8.06 19.24 8.28
CA SER A 28 6.65 19.37 7.87
C SER A 28 6.40 19.45 6.36
N LEU A 29 7.45 19.58 5.53
CA LEU A 29 7.32 19.54 4.07
C LEU A 29 7.30 18.12 3.50
N MET A 30 7.63 17.09 4.29
CA MET A 30 7.54 15.68 3.87
C MET A 30 6.12 15.09 4.02
N MET A 31 5.10 15.93 4.25
CA MET A 31 3.70 15.53 4.38
C MET A 31 3.07 15.27 3.01
N ILE A 32 3.56 14.24 2.30
CA ILE A 32 2.93 13.79 1.07
C ILE A 32 2.16 12.52 1.40
N SER A 33 0.86 12.68 1.65
CA SER A 33 -0.09 11.57 1.49
C SER A 33 -0.23 11.34 0.00
N ASP A 34 0.34 10.24 -0.48
CA ASP A 34 0.19 9.86 -1.89
C ASP A 34 -1.05 8.98 -2.04
N ALA A 35 -1.80 9.20 -3.11
CA ALA A 35 -2.84 8.27 -3.53
C ALA A 35 -2.22 6.90 -3.91
N ARG A 36 -2.89 5.84 -3.47
CA ARG A 36 -2.55 4.43 -3.70
C ARG A 36 -3.72 3.76 -4.39
N ILE A 37 -3.44 2.98 -5.44
CA ILE A 37 -4.45 2.33 -6.26
C ILE A 37 -4.18 0.84 -6.30
N ILE A 38 -5.18 0.03 -5.96
CA ILE A 38 -5.16 -1.42 -6.09
C ILE A 38 -6.08 -1.81 -7.24
N ASN A 39 -5.53 -2.53 -8.21
CA ASN A 39 -6.26 -3.06 -9.35
C ASN A 39 -6.20 -4.59 -9.34
N ILE A 40 -7.37 -5.23 -9.27
CA ILE A 40 -7.52 -6.69 -9.39
C ILE A 40 -8.34 -6.96 -10.64
N LYS A 41 -7.68 -7.46 -11.68
CA LYS A 41 -8.31 -7.75 -12.97
C LYS A 41 -8.77 -9.20 -13.05
N ASN A 42 -10.04 -9.41 -13.37
CA ASN A 42 -10.57 -10.73 -13.66
C ASN A 42 -10.24 -11.11 -15.11
N LYS A 43 -9.32 -12.04 -15.30
CA LYS A 43 -8.93 -12.64 -16.58
C LYS A 43 -9.43 -14.08 -16.75
N ILE A 44 -10.39 -14.53 -15.94
CA ILE A 44 -10.93 -15.89 -16.01
C ILE A 44 -11.81 -16.02 -17.26
N GLY A 45 -11.39 -16.84 -18.21
CA GLY A 45 -12.09 -17.12 -19.44
C GLY A 45 -13.31 -18.00 -19.19
N SER A 46 -14.51 -17.39 -19.13
CA SER A 46 -15.84 -18.05 -19.25
C SER A 46 -17.01 -17.17 -18.77
N LYS A 47 -16.88 -15.82 -18.78
CA LYS A 47 -17.86 -14.91 -18.15
C LYS A 47 -18.10 -15.21 -16.66
N LYS A 48 -17.17 -15.91 -16.00
CA LYS A 48 -17.27 -16.19 -14.56
C LYS A 48 -17.02 -14.90 -13.78
N ALA A 49 -17.92 -14.61 -12.85
CA ALA A 49 -17.73 -13.55 -11.88
C ALA A 49 -16.70 -14.00 -10.83
N LEU A 50 -15.71 -13.16 -10.60
CA LEU A 50 -14.76 -13.27 -9.50
C LEU A 50 -15.34 -12.50 -8.32
N ILE A 51 -15.51 -13.13 -7.17
CA ILE A 51 -15.86 -12.40 -5.94
C ILE A 51 -14.56 -11.85 -5.36
N VAL A 52 -14.52 -10.54 -5.15
CA VAL A 52 -13.42 -9.82 -4.51
C VAL A 52 -13.95 -9.20 -3.23
N HIS A 53 -13.36 -9.56 -2.11
CA HIS A 53 -13.68 -9.01 -0.79
C HIS A 53 -12.39 -8.52 -0.16
N CYS A 54 -12.27 -7.22 0.06
CA CYS A 54 -11.05 -6.63 0.60
C CYS A 54 -11.32 -5.82 1.87
N GLU A 55 -10.30 -5.71 2.70
CA GLU A 55 -10.33 -5.07 4.01
C GLU A 55 -9.15 -4.09 4.11
N TYR A 56 -9.38 -2.93 4.73
CA TYR A 56 -8.36 -1.90 4.92
C TYR A 56 -8.31 -1.43 6.38
N VAL A 57 -7.17 -1.67 7.05
CA VAL A 57 -6.80 -1.30 8.44
C VAL A 57 -7.80 -1.74 9.51
N ASP A 58 -9.06 -1.32 9.45
CA ASP A 58 -10.16 -1.68 10.35
C ASP A 58 -11.56 -1.67 9.67
N GLY A 59 -11.62 -1.53 8.33
CA GLY A 59 -12.86 -1.41 7.55
C GLY A 59 -13.04 -2.51 6.52
N ASP A 60 -14.22 -3.14 6.52
CA ASP A 60 -14.67 -4.02 5.46
C ASP A 60 -15.14 -3.19 4.25
N LEU A 61 -14.51 -3.36 3.09
CA LEU A 61 -14.91 -2.68 1.84
C LEU A 61 -16.03 -3.42 1.11
N GLY A 62 -16.46 -4.55 1.66
CA GLY A 62 -17.50 -5.42 1.15
C GLY A 62 -17.01 -6.38 0.07
N ALA A 63 -17.89 -7.30 -0.28
CA ALA A 63 -17.69 -8.25 -1.36
C ALA A 63 -18.35 -7.75 -2.65
N LEU A 64 -17.59 -7.74 -3.75
CA LEU A 64 -18.07 -7.32 -5.06
C LEU A 64 -17.79 -8.41 -6.09
N ALA A 65 -18.79 -8.66 -6.96
CA ALA A 65 -18.66 -9.55 -8.09
C ALA A 65 -18.06 -8.78 -9.29
N VAL A 66 -16.89 -9.21 -9.76
CA VAL A 66 -16.17 -8.62 -10.88
C VAL A 66 -16.36 -9.51 -12.10
N SER A 67 -16.96 -8.98 -13.17
CA SER A 67 -17.17 -9.75 -14.40
C SER A 67 -15.86 -10.08 -15.10
N SER A 68 -15.87 -11.10 -15.94
CA SER A 68 -14.74 -11.45 -16.80
C SER A 68 -14.31 -10.27 -17.66
N GLY A 69 -13.04 -9.89 -17.60
CA GLY A 69 -12.45 -8.75 -18.31
C GLY A 69 -12.41 -7.46 -17.47
N ASP A 70 -13.25 -7.34 -16.44
CA ASP A 70 -13.37 -6.16 -15.60
C ASP A 70 -12.28 -6.10 -14.52
N VAL A 71 -12.19 -4.93 -13.89
CA VAL A 71 -11.20 -4.62 -12.86
C VAL A 71 -11.91 -4.13 -11.62
N TYR A 72 -11.65 -4.77 -10.49
CA TYR A 72 -11.88 -4.16 -9.18
C TYR A 72 -10.78 -3.14 -8.94
N ARG A 73 -11.18 -1.87 -8.75
CA ARG A 73 -10.27 -0.77 -8.46
C ARG A 73 -10.63 -0.16 -7.12
N TRP A 74 -9.65 -0.05 -6.24
CA TRP A 74 -9.77 0.68 -4.99
C TRP A 74 -8.67 1.73 -4.90
N GLU A 75 -9.03 2.94 -4.49
CA GLU A 75 -8.12 4.08 -4.33
C GLU A 75 -8.23 4.60 -2.90
N PHE A 76 -7.08 4.79 -2.26
CA PHE A 76 -6.98 5.27 -0.88
C PHE A 76 -5.73 6.14 -0.73
N GLU A 77 -5.70 6.96 0.31
CA GLU A 77 -4.52 7.75 0.63
C GLU A 77 -3.64 6.97 1.61
N GLY A 78 -2.37 6.78 1.25
CA GLY A 78 -1.37 6.21 2.17
C GLY A 78 -0.94 7.26 3.20
N ASP A 79 -0.81 6.86 4.46
CA ASP A 79 -0.24 7.69 5.52
C ASP A 79 0.84 6.90 6.28
N PHE A 80 2.09 7.16 5.93
CA PHE A 80 3.27 6.53 6.54
C PHE A 80 3.44 6.79 8.04
N ARG A 81 2.68 7.73 8.61
CA ARG A 81 2.70 8.04 10.05
C ARG A 81 1.69 7.23 10.85
N GLN A 82 0.74 6.55 10.19
CA GLN A 82 -0.20 5.70 10.91
C GLN A 82 0.50 4.49 11.51
N TRP A 83 0.21 4.26 12.79
CA TRP A 83 0.60 3.06 13.51
C TRP A 83 -0.68 2.40 14.06
N PRO A 84 -0.99 1.14 13.68
CA PRO A 84 -0.23 0.28 12.77
C PRO A 84 -0.19 0.80 11.32
N PRO A 85 0.78 0.37 10.50
CA PRO A 85 0.87 0.78 9.09
C PRO A 85 -0.39 0.36 8.33
N ALA A 86 -0.72 1.14 7.31
CA ALA A 86 -1.83 0.84 6.42
C ALA A 86 -1.62 -0.53 5.74
N VAL A 87 -2.58 -1.44 5.92
CA VAL A 87 -2.61 -2.77 5.31
C VAL A 87 -3.89 -2.96 4.51
N PHE A 88 -3.76 -3.57 3.33
CA PHE A 88 -4.89 -3.95 2.50
C PHE A 88 -4.86 -5.44 2.24
N TRP A 89 -5.87 -6.13 2.76
CA TRP A 89 -6.01 -7.56 2.60
C TRP A 89 -7.14 -7.87 1.63
N CYS A 90 -6.97 -8.88 0.77
CA CYS A 90 -8.01 -9.30 -0.15
C CYS A 90 -8.24 -10.81 -0.10
N HIS A 91 -9.50 -11.18 -0.21
CA HIS A 91 -10.03 -12.52 -0.32
C HIS A 91 -10.73 -12.65 -1.67
N LEU A 92 -10.33 -13.65 -2.45
CA LEU A 92 -10.93 -13.93 -3.74
C LEU A 92 -11.66 -15.27 -3.70
N ALA A 93 -12.82 -15.33 -4.35
CA ALA A 93 -13.55 -16.58 -4.55
C ALA A 93 -13.96 -16.76 -6.02
N LEU A 94 -13.78 -17.99 -6.51
CA LEU A 94 -14.19 -18.44 -7.84
C LEU A 94 -14.78 -19.84 -7.74
N GLY A 95 -16.12 -19.96 -7.73
CA GLY A 95 -16.78 -21.22 -7.41
C GLY A 95 -16.34 -21.71 -6.03
N ASP A 96 -15.80 -22.92 -5.96
CA ASP A 96 -15.26 -23.50 -4.72
C ASP A 96 -13.82 -23.07 -4.42
N GLY A 97 -13.13 -22.45 -5.38
CA GLY A 97 -11.77 -21.96 -5.19
C GLY A 97 -11.73 -20.72 -4.33
N ARG A 98 -10.85 -20.71 -3.32
CA ARG A 98 -10.59 -19.53 -2.49
C ARG A 98 -9.10 -19.21 -2.43
N LEU A 99 -8.77 -17.93 -2.35
CA LEU A 99 -7.42 -17.48 -2.02
C LEU A 99 -7.48 -16.17 -1.24
N SER A 100 -6.41 -15.84 -0.51
CA SER A 100 -6.29 -14.60 0.25
C SER A 100 -4.88 -14.08 0.15
N PHE A 101 -4.68 -12.77 0.10
CA PHE A 101 -3.36 -12.18 -0.05
C PHE A 101 -3.31 -10.75 0.51
N LEU A 102 -2.12 -10.35 0.94
CA LEU A 102 -1.80 -8.98 1.27
C LEU A 102 -1.56 -8.23 -0.05
N ALA A 103 -2.48 -7.35 -0.42
CA ALA A 103 -2.37 -6.57 -1.66
C ALA A 103 -1.56 -5.27 -1.45
N TYR A 104 -1.44 -4.81 -0.21
CA TYR A 104 -0.67 -3.62 0.12
C TYR A 104 -0.24 -3.60 1.58
N ILE A 105 0.98 -3.10 1.80
CA ILE A 105 1.45 -2.63 3.11
C ILE A 105 2.34 -1.40 2.89
N GLU A 106 2.06 -0.32 3.63
CA GLU A 106 2.71 0.97 3.46
C GLU A 106 4.25 0.87 3.51
N GLN A 107 4.78 0.04 4.41
CA GLN A 107 6.23 -0.12 4.62
C GLN A 107 6.99 -0.73 3.43
N GLN A 108 6.30 -1.41 2.50
CA GLN A 108 6.94 -2.07 1.36
C GLN A 108 6.89 -1.25 0.07
N CYS A 109 6.10 -0.18 0.02
CA CYS A 109 6.02 0.66 -1.15
C CYS A 109 7.14 1.70 -1.11
N ALA A 110 8.13 1.54 -2.00
CA ALA A 110 9.05 2.63 -2.30
C ALA A 110 8.23 3.84 -2.77
N ALA A 111 8.56 5.03 -2.26
CA ALA A 111 7.94 6.29 -2.67
C ALA A 111 7.99 6.42 -4.20
N GLY A 112 6.86 6.12 -4.88
CA GLY A 112 6.77 6.15 -6.34
C GLY A 112 5.84 5.10 -6.96
N ASP A 113 5.73 3.89 -6.39
CA ASP A 113 4.81 2.87 -6.93
C ASP A 113 3.40 3.06 -6.34
N ALA A 114 2.64 3.99 -6.93
CA ALA A 114 1.28 4.31 -6.52
C ALA A 114 0.22 3.27 -6.97
N VAL A 115 0.58 2.31 -7.83
CA VAL A 115 -0.39 1.39 -8.45
C VAL A 115 0.04 -0.08 -8.34
N MET A 116 -0.71 -0.83 -7.54
CA MET A 116 -0.56 -2.26 -7.34
C MET A 116 -1.48 -2.99 -8.33
N ARG A 117 -0.91 -3.89 -9.13
CA ARG A 117 -1.64 -4.59 -10.22
C ARG A 117 -1.60 -6.10 -10.03
N TYR A 118 -2.78 -6.68 -9.96
CA TYR A 118 -3.01 -8.12 -9.85
C TYR A 118 -3.90 -8.61 -10.98
N ASP A 119 -3.54 -9.74 -11.55
CA ASP A 119 -4.34 -10.44 -12.55
C ASP A 119 -4.77 -11.79 -12.00
N VAL A 120 -6.04 -12.13 -12.18
CA VAL A 120 -6.60 -13.38 -11.67
C VAL A 120 -7.12 -14.20 -12.84
N ASN A 121 -6.66 -15.44 -12.97
CA ASN A 121 -7.08 -16.35 -14.04
C ASN A 121 -7.44 -17.73 -13.46
N GLU A 122 -7.55 -18.74 -14.32
CA GLU A 122 -7.92 -20.10 -13.94
C GLU A 122 -6.88 -20.80 -13.06
N THR A 123 -5.61 -20.38 -13.11
CA THR A 123 -4.53 -21.00 -12.32
C THR A 123 -4.37 -20.31 -10.96
N GLY A 124 -4.61 -19.01 -10.88
CA GLY A 124 -4.58 -18.27 -9.62
C GLY A 124 -4.38 -16.77 -9.77
N LEU A 125 -3.74 -16.20 -8.75
CA LEU A 125 -3.38 -14.79 -8.63
C LEU A 125 -1.96 -14.55 -9.14
N TYR A 126 -1.81 -13.60 -10.05
CA TYR A 126 -0.54 -13.11 -10.56
C TYR A 126 -0.33 -11.66 -10.15
N GLY A 127 0.94 -11.28 -10.03
CA GLY A 127 1.34 -9.91 -9.72
C GLY A 127 2.83 -9.72 -9.95
N LEU A 128 3.28 -8.49 -9.72
CA LEU A 128 4.69 -8.17 -9.73
C LEU A 128 5.35 -8.68 -8.45
N GLU A 129 6.35 -9.52 -8.60
CA GLU A 129 7.27 -9.89 -7.52
C GLU A 129 8.58 -9.14 -7.72
N LEU A 130 9.06 -8.53 -6.64
CA LEU A 130 10.34 -7.85 -6.57
C LEU A 130 11.27 -8.68 -5.69
N TYR A 131 12.13 -9.48 -6.32
CA TYR A 131 13.19 -10.19 -5.61
C TYR A 131 14.55 -9.65 -6.07
N ASN A 132 15.21 -8.90 -5.19
CA ASN A 132 16.46 -8.20 -5.48
C ASN A 132 16.34 -7.28 -6.72
N THR A 133 17.12 -7.50 -7.78
CA THR A 133 17.04 -6.74 -9.05
C THR A 133 16.08 -7.33 -10.09
N TYR A 134 15.43 -8.46 -9.79
CA TYR A 134 14.49 -9.09 -10.71
C TYR A 134 13.08 -8.55 -10.50
N LYS A 135 12.49 -8.02 -11.57
CA LYS A 135 11.08 -7.63 -11.66
C LYS A 135 10.37 -8.58 -12.60
N GLY A 136 9.62 -9.53 -12.05
CA GLY A 136 8.88 -10.53 -12.81
C GLY A 136 7.39 -10.44 -12.54
N TYR A 137 6.57 -10.73 -13.55
CA TYR A 137 5.15 -10.97 -13.37
C TYR A 137 4.93 -12.47 -13.20
N VAL A 138 4.62 -12.91 -11.98
CA VAL A 138 4.66 -14.33 -11.59
C VAL A 138 3.36 -14.76 -10.92
N LEU A 139 3.16 -16.07 -10.82
CA LEU A 139 2.07 -16.65 -10.03
C LEU A 139 2.40 -16.46 -8.54
N LEU A 140 1.68 -15.56 -7.88
CA LEU A 140 1.85 -15.28 -6.45
C LEU A 140 1.15 -16.34 -5.59
N ARG A 141 -0.02 -16.80 -6.04
CA ARG A 141 -0.82 -17.80 -5.30
C ARG A 141 -1.72 -18.59 -6.24
N ALA A 142 -1.64 -19.91 -6.19
CA ALA A 142 -2.60 -20.78 -6.87
C ALA A 142 -3.93 -20.87 -6.09
N TRP A 143 -5.01 -21.24 -6.77
CA TRP A 143 -6.29 -21.51 -6.11
C TRP A 143 -6.16 -22.68 -5.11
N ASN A 144 -6.57 -22.45 -3.86
CA ASN A 144 -6.74 -23.54 -2.90
C ASN A 144 -8.05 -24.26 -3.25
N ARG A 145 -7.94 -25.49 -3.77
CA ARG A 145 -9.08 -26.40 -3.99
C ARG A 145 -9.40 -27.29 -2.78
N ALA A 146 -8.67 -27.13 -1.69
CA ALA A 146 -8.94 -27.83 -0.44
C ALA A 146 -9.93 -27.03 0.42
N GLN A 147 -10.95 -27.75 0.90
CA GLN A 147 -12.02 -27.31 1.79
C GLN A 147 -11.50 -26.43 2.95
N LEU A 148 -12.27 -25.40 3.29
CA LEU A 148 -12.17 -24.76 4.60
C LEU A 148 -12.49 -25.81 5.69
N PRO A 149 -11.94 -25.68 6.91
CA PRO A 149 -12.59 -26.28 8.08
C PRO A 149 -14.04 -25.80 8.23
#